data_AF-L0J8V5-F1
#
_entry.id   AF-L0J8V5-F1
#
_cell.length_a   1.000
_cell.length_b   1.000
_cell.length_c   1.000
_cell.angle_alpha   90.00
_cell.angle_beta   90.00
_cell.angle_gamma   90.00
#
_symmetry.space_group_name_H-M   'P 1'
#
loop_
_entity.id
_entity.type
_entity.pdbx_description
1 polymer ?
#
loop_
_entity_poly.entity_id
_entity_poly.type
_entity_poly.pdbx_seq_one_letter_code
_entity_poly.pdbx_strand_id
1 'polypeptide(L)'
;MMILACVAIHAKNKNDFNAWLSLMEEISNDNLSRLNSASLDERVETERYGQFLPQADETCPCDTESIWWLRGVYKPVGETVVAILPRVCFDYHDEMRKFQVENLVIDFVLLTYSPRGELLGHKVIGHHGAAYFSRLQYHQEDSTFISEQGRLIDGSLLKQFKPLVFSVAKYKYTIDGKGNVKEKQIGQTWNEVVRAKDTRCEELTFEQFHRRFRKWNEKHINDSIFLLDGKQEGILSPSIHSFIPDSTDCRCWPRDIVWWPGYYVETKDSLYYFLTKDCSTPKEGEPFLEYFMLVFSKEGALLETRKINKTTDIPIPFHNK
;
A
#
# COMPACT_ATOMS: atom_id res chain seq x y z
N MET A 1 -23.51 52.08 -0.84
CA MET A 1 -23.30 51.39 -2.13
C MET A 1 -22.65 50.05 -1.82
N MET A 2 -23.46 49.02 -1.59
CA MET A 2 -22.99 47.66 -1.30
C MET A 2 -22.88 46.93 -2.64
N ILE A 3 -21.66 46.56 -3.02
CA ILE A 3 -21.40 45.74 -4.21
C ILE A 3 -21.72 44.29 -3.81
N LEU A 4 -22.84 43.77 -4.32
CA LEU A 4 -23.10 42.34 -4.39
C LEU A 4 -22.02 41.73 -5.30
N ALA A 5 -21.15 40.89 -4.73
CA ALA A 5 -20.36 39.96 -5.53
C ALA A 5 -21.29 38.80 -5.92
N CYS A 6 -21.82 38.83 -7.14
CA CYS A 6 -22.48 37.68 -7.75
C CYS A 6 -21.47 36.53 -7.86
N VAL A 7 -21.65 35.49 -7.05
CA VAL A 7 -21.07 34.18 -7.33
C VAL A 7 -21.81 33.66 -8.58
N ALA A 8 -21.15 33.74 -9.73
CA ALA A 8 -21.67 33.16 -10.96
C ALA A 8 -21.65 31.63 -10.84
N ILE A 9 -22.79 31.04 -10.50
CA ILE A 9 -23.04 29.62 -10.68
C ILE A 9 -22.99 29.37 -12.19
N HIS A 10 -21.86 28.85 -12.68
CA HIS A 10 -21.75 28.42 -14.07
C HIS A 10 -22.74 27.27 -14.28
N ALA A 11 -23.79 27.53 -15.05
CA ALA A 11 -24.69 26.49 -15.50
C ALA A 11 -23.87 25.43 -16.26
N LYS A 12 -23.91 24.17 -15.81
CA LYS A 12 -23.20 23.07 -16.47
C LYS A 12 -23.70 22.92 -17.90
N ASN A 13 -22.84 23.18 -18.89
CA ASN A 13 -23.19 23.04 -20.29
C ASN A 13 -23.12 21.56 -20.69
N LYS A 14 -24.13 21.06 -21.41
CA LYS A 14 -24.19 19.68 -21.94
C LYS A 14 -22.96 19.32 -22.78
N ASN A 15 -22.37 20.31 -23.47
CA ASN A 15 -21.15 20.09 -24.25
C ASN A 15 -19.94 19.77 -23.36
N ASP A 16 -19.81 20.41 -22.20
CA ASP A 16 -18.73 20.15 -21.25
C ASP A 16 -18.92 18.79 -20.58
N PHE A 17 -20.17 18.40 -20.31
CA PHE A 17 -20.47 17.07 -19.78
C PHE A 17 -20.17 15.95 -20.79
N ASN A 18 -20.49 16.13 -22.07
CA ASN A 18 -20.11 15.16 -23.09
C ASN A 18 -18.59 15.05 -23.24
N ALA A 19 -17.87 16.18 -23.17
CA ALA A 19 -16.41 16.18 -23.17
C ALA A 19 -15.84 15.47 -21.93
N TRP A 20 -16.48 15.63 -20.77
CA TRP A 20 -16.13 14.90 -19.55
C TRP A 20 -16.31 13.38 -19.72
N LEU A 21 -17.47 12.94 -20.22
CA LEU A 21 -17.74 11.52 -20.47
C LEU A 21 -16.79 10.92 -21.50
N SER A 22 -16.35 11.69 -22.51
CA SER A 22 -15.40 11.19 -23.51
C SER A 22 -14.00 10.87 -22.96
N LEU A 23 -13.69 11.28 -21.72
CA LEU A 23 -12.46 10.88 -21.04
C LEU A 23 -12.55 9.49 -20.41
N MET A 24 -13.76 8.92 -20.34
CA MET A 24 -14.06 7.65 -19.69
C MET A 24 -14.39 6.59 -20.73
N GLU A 25 -14.21 5.32 -20.35
CA GLU A 25 -14.68 4.21 -21.16
C GLU A 25 -16.16 3.93 -20.87
N GLU A 26 -16.99 3.73 -21.91
CA GLU A 26 -18.34 3.26 -21.69
C GLU A 26 -18.32 1.77 -21.28
N ILE A 27 -19.05 1.41 -20.23
CA ILE A 27 -19.19 0.02 -19.78
C ILE A 27 -19.85 -0.80 -20.89
N SER A 28 -19.06 -1.69 -21.47
CA SER A 28 -19.45 -2.64 -22.51
C SER A 28 -19.48 -4.09 -22.01
N ASN A 29 -18.75 -4.39 -20.93
CA ASN A 29 -18.63 -5.70 -20.30
C ASN A 29 -18.98 -5.63 -18.81
N ASP A 30 -19.41 -6.76 -18.25
CA ASP A 30 -19.91 -6.83 -16.87
C ASP A 30 -18.80 -6.79 -15.81
N ASN A 31 -17.54 -7.07 -16.21
CA ASN A 31 -16.40 -7.09 -15.30
C ASN A 31 -15.63 -5.76 -15.35
N LEU A 32 -15.53 -5.10 -14.19
CA LEU A 32 -14.87 -3.80 -14.05
C LEU A 32 -13.45 -3.91 -13.49
N SER A 33 -12.80 -5.08 -13.60
CA SER A 33 -11.45 -5.32 -13.06
C SER A 33 -10.39 -4.35 -13.56
N ARG A 34 -10.59 -3.72 -14.73
CA ARG A 34 -9.70 -2.67 -15.27
C ARG A 34 -9.54 -1.49 -14.32
N LEU A 35 -10.55 -1.17 -13.50
CA LEU A 35 -10.47 -0.11 -12.50
C LEU A 35 -9.38 -0.39 -11.45
N ASN A 36 -9.08 -1.66 -11.18
CA ASN A 36 -8.00 -2.07 -10.28
C ASN A 36 -6.60 -1.93 -10.93
N SER A 37 -6.54 -1.66 -12.24
CA SER A 37 -5.29 -1.48 -13.00
C SER A 37 -5.18 -0.09 -13.64
N ALA A 38 -6.05 0.85 -13.26
CA ALA A 38 -5.98 2.22 -13.77
C ALA A 38 -4.62 2.83 -13.41
N SER A 39 -3.88 3.32 -14.41
CA SER A 39 -2.59 3.97 -14.17
C SER A 39 -2.80 5.28 -13.43
N LEU A 40 -1.85 5.64 -12.55
CA LEU A 40 -1.80 6.97 -11.95
C LEU A 40 -1.67 8.09 -13.01
N ASP A 41 -1.24 7.75 -14.23
CA ASP A 41 -1.15 8.67 -15.37
C ASP A 41 -2.52 9.06 -15.93
N GLU A 42 -3.60 8.35 -15.58
CA GLU A 42 -4.95 8.65 -16.03
C GLU A 42 -5.64 9.74 -15.19
N ARG A 43 -4.87 10.68 -14.63
CA ARG A 43 -5.38 11.72 -13.74
C ARG A 43 -6.40 12.63 -14.43
N VAL A 44 -7.44 12.99 -13.70
CA VAL A 44 -8.44 13.98 -14.09
C VAL A 44 -7.90 15.39 -13.86
N GLU A 45 -7.97 16.21 -14.90
CA GLU A 45 -7.72 17.66 -14.83
C GLU A 45 -8.80 18.34 -13.98
N THR A 46 -8.57 18.42 -12.67
CA THR A 46 -9.58 18.92 -11.71
C THR A 46 -9.92 20.39 -11.93
N GLU A 47 -8.98 21.20 -12.45
CA GLU A 47 -9.24 22.59 -12.85
C GLU A 47 -10.33 22.72 -13.92
N ARG A 48 -10.41 21.73 -14.82
CA ARG A 48 -11.35 21.72 -15.94
C ARG A 48 -12.64 20.97 -15.63
N TYR A 49 -12.55 19.86 -14.90
CA TYR A 49 -13.66 18.94 -14.69
C TYR A 49 -14.13 18.83 -13.25
N GLY A 50 -13.55 19.61 -12.32
CA GLY A 50 -13.89 19.59 -10.89
C GLY A 50 -15.38 19.78 -10.59
N GLN A 51 -16.09 20.52 -11.45
CA GLN A 51 -17.55 20.69 -11.34
C GLN A 51 -18.36 19.39 -11.48
N PHE A 52 -17.78 18.33 -12.04
CA PHE A 52 -18.42 17.01 -12.19
C PHE A 52 -18.00 16.02 -11.09
N LEU A 53 -17.13 16.43 -10.17
CA LEU A 53 -16.66 15.61 -9.06
C LEU A 53 -17.41 15.96 -7.77
N PRO A 54 -17.54 15.03 -6.82
CA PRO A 54 -17.97 15.34 -5.46
C PRO A 54 -17.00 16.31 -4.80
N GLN A 55 -17.49 17.11 -3.85
CA GLN A 55 -16.62 17.91 -3.00
C GLN A 55 -15.78 16.99 -2.09
N ALA A 56 -14.51 17.34 -1.90
CA ALA A 56 -13.50 16.44 -1.33
C ALA A 56 -13.68 16.16 0.17
N ASP A 57 -14.44 17.00 0.87
CA ASP A 57 -14.58 17.09 2.32
C ASP A 57 -15.70 16.21 2.91
N GLU A 58 -16.67 15.75 2.13
CA GLU A 58 -17.84 15.08 2.69
C GLU A 58 -17.67 13.57 2.96
N THR A 59 -16.67 12.90 2.35
CA THR A 59 -16.62 11.42 2.34
C THR A 59 -15.22 10.79 2.38
N CYS A 60 -14.15 11.58 2.48
CA CYS A 60 -12.78 11.07 2.50
C CYS A 60 -12.11 11.42 3.83
N PRO A 61 -11.46 10.47 4.53
CA PRO A 61 -10.72 10.80 5.75
C PRO A 61 -9.34 11.43 5.46
N CYS A 62 -9.02 11.78 4.22
CA CYS A 62 -7.71 12.34 3.85
C CYS A 62 -7.76 13.86 3.78
N ASP A 63 -6.61 14.50 3.90
CA ASP A 63 -6.46 15.91 3.56
C ASP A 63 -6.76 16.14 2.08
N THR A 64 -7.41 17.26 1.75
CA THR A 64 -7.83 17.59 0.38
C THR A 64 -6.66 17.59 -0.62
N GLU A 65 -5.47 18.00 -0.17
CA GLU A 65 -4.24 18.04 -0.99
C GLU A 65 -3.72 16.64 -1.33
N SER A 66 -4.13 15.63 -0.56
CA SER A 66 -3.76 14.22 -0.71
C SER A 66 -4.75 13.42 -1.57
N ILE A 67 -5.70 14.11 -2.21
CA ILE A 67 -6.76 13.49 -3.01
C ILE A 67 -6.61 13.89 -4.48
N TRP A 68 -6.67 12.90 -5.36
CA TRP A 68 -6.87 13.15 -6.79
C TRP A 68 -7.73 12.08 -7.43
N TRP A 69 -8.30 12.43 -8.59
CA TRP A 69 -9.23 11.56 -9.30
C TRP A 69 -8.57 10.99 -10.55
N LEU A 70 -8.88 9.73 -10.86
CA LEU A 70 -8.49 9.08 -12.10
C LEU A 70 -9.71 8.94 -13.01
N ARG A 71 -9.43 8.76 -14.31
CA ARG A 71 -10.45 8.43 -15.30
C ARG A 71 -11.07 7.09 -14.94
N GLY A 72 -12.35 7.00 -15.25
CA GLY A 72 -13.19 5.89 -14.84
C GLY A 72 -13.90 5.23 -16.01
N VAL A 73 -15.05 4.66 -15.66
CA VAL A 73 -15.99 4.10 -16.62
C VAL A 73 -17.35 4.76 -16.45
N TYR A 74 -18.18 4.75 -17.49
CA TYR A 74 -19.55 5.28 -17.40
C TYR A 74 -20.57 4.42 -18.15
N LYS A 75 -21.84 4.58 -17.82
CA LYS A 75 -22.96 3.98 -18.55
C LYS A 75 -24.21 4.86 -18.47
N PRO A 76 -24.88 5.14 -19.61
CA PRO A 76 -26.25 5.66 -19.58
C PRO A 76 -27.22 4.60 -19.04
N VAL A 77 -28.02 4.95 -18.04
CA VAL A 77 -29.05 4.11 -17.40
C VAL A 77 -30.35 4.91 -17.34
N GLY A 78 -31.25 4.65 -18.29
CA GLY A 78 -32.48 5.43 -18.44
C GLY A 78 -32.18 6.92 -18.67
N GLU A 79 -32.74 7.79 -17.81
CA GLU A 79 -32.48 9.24 -17.84
C GLU A 79 -31.31 9.67 -16.94
N THR A 80 -30.50 8.74 -16.45
CA THR A 80 -29.33 9.01 -15.61
C THR A 80 -28.07 8.55 -16.33
N VAL A 81 -26.95 9.24 -16.10
CA VAL A 81 -25.62 8.72 -16.44
C VAL A 81 -24.95 8.27 -15.17
N VAL A 82 -24.47 7.04 -15.16
CA VAL A 82 -23.75 6.45 -14.03
C VAL A 82 -22.28 6.40 -14.37
N ALA A 83 -21.40 6.73 -13.44
CA ALA A 83 -19.96 6.59 -13.61
C ALA A 83 -19.33 5.96 -12.37
N ILE A 84 -18.21 5.25 -12.55
CA ILE A 84 -17.35 4.82 -11.46
C ILE A 84 -15.99 5.42 -11.71
N LEU A 85 -15.55 6.27 -10.79
CA LEU A 85 -14.24 6.90 -10.85
C LEU A 85 -13.38 6.46 -9.67
N PRO A 86 -12.12 6.07 -9.91
CA PRO A 86 -11.15 5.91 -8.83
C PRO A 86 -10.77 7.27 -8.25
N ARG A 87 -10.87 7.40 -6.92
CA ARG A 87 -10.32 8.49 -6.13
C ARG A 87 -9.10 7.95 -5.40
N VAL A 88 -7.92 8.46 -5.76
CA VAL A 88 -6.68 8.13 -5.05
C VAL A 88 -6.60 8.98 -3.80
N CYS A 89 -6.32 8.30 -2.70
CA CYS A 89 -6.28 8.83 -1.36
C CYS A 89 -4.90 8.52 -0.77
N PHE A 90 -4.02 9.51 -0.83
CA PHE A 90 -2.70 9.41 -0.23
C PHE A 90 -2.82 9.63 1.29
N ASP A 91 -2.16 8.78 2.08
CA ASP A 91 -2.25 8.78 3.54
C ASP A 91 -3.69 8.68 4.08
N TYR A 92 -4.38 7.58 3.76
CA TYR A 92 -5.74 7.32 4.23
C TYR A 92 -5.79 7.22 5.77
N HIS A 93 -6.56 8.10 6.44
CA HIS A 93 -6.59 8.14 7.91
C HIS A 93 -7.57 7.13 8.51
N ASP A 94 -7.17 5.86 8.48
CA ASP A 94 -7.87 4.75 9.14
C ASP A 94 -6.99 4.01 10.15
N GLU A 95 -7.51 2.92 10.70
CA GLU A 95 -6.76 2.05 11.65
C GLU A 95 -5.59 1.28 11.01
N MET A 96 -5.53 1.19 9.68
CA MET A 96 -4.49 0.49 8.93
C MET A 96 -3.25 1.36 8.71
N ARG A 97 -3.40 2.69 8.82
CA ARG A 97 -2.31 3.67 8.67
C ARG A 97 -1.08 3.34 9.50
N LYS A 98 -1.25 2.89 10.74
CA LYS A 98 -0.12 2.53 11.63
C LYS A 98 0.76 1.37 11.15
N PHE A 99 0.31 0.61 10.15
CA PHE A 99 1.03 -0.54 9.60
C PHE A 99 1.63 -0.26 8.22
N GLN A 100 1.57 0.97 7.74
CA GLN A 100 2.05 1.36 6.41
C GLN A 100 2.74 2.72 6.49
N VAL A 101 3.83 2.89 5.74
CA VAL A 101 4.52 4.19 5.66
C VAL A 101 3.65 5.17 4.87
N GLU A 102 3.10 4.70 3.75
CA GLU A 102 2.13 5.41 2.94
C GLU A 102 0.87 4.57 2.89
N ASN A 103 -0.19 4.97 3.59
CA ASN A 103 -1.47 4.28 3.53
C ASN A 103 -2.23 4.68 2.26
N LEU A 104 -1.70 4.28 1.11
CA LEU A 104 -2.30 4.57 -0.20
C LEU A 104 -3.54 3.71 -0.41
N VAL A 105 -4.69 4.37 -0.54
CA VAL A 105 -5.98 3.73 -0.84
C VAL A 105 -6.57 4.34 -2.10
N ILE A 106 -7.22 3.51 -2.90
CA ILE A 106 -8.03 3.93 -4.03
C ILE A 106 -9.48 3.61 -3.71
N ASP A 107 -10.30 4.64 -3.59
CA ASP A 107 -11.75 4.50 -3.46
C ASP A 107 -12.38 4.40 -4.85
N PHE A 108 -13.24 3.41 -5.05
CA PHE A 108 -14.10 3.37 -6.24
C PHE A 108 -15.40 4.08 -5.92
N VAL A 109 -15.61 5.25 -6.53
CA VAL A 109 -16.77 6.10 -6.25
C VAL A 109 -17.78 5.97 -7.38
N LEU A 110 -18.95 5.44 -7.07
CA LEU A 110 -20.12 5.44 -7.93
C LEU A 110 -20.74 6.84 -7.92
N LEU A 111 -20.95 7.40 -9.10
CA LEU A 111 -21.47 8.74 -9.34
C LEU A 111 -22.68 8.63 -10.24
N THR A 112 -23.68 9.47 -10.00
CA THR A 112 -24.89 9.55 -10.82
C THR A 112 -25.10 10.98 -11.27
N TYR A 113 -25.41 11.17 -12.55
CA TYR A 113 -25.60 12.46 -13.18
C TYR A 113 -26.94 12.56 -13.89
N SER A 114 -27.50 13.77 -13.92
CA SER A 114 -28.58 14.09 -14.86
C SER A 114 -28.06 14.06 -16.31
N PRO A 115 -28.94 14.04 -17.33
CA PRO A 115 -28.52 14.10 -18.74
C PRO A 115 -27.75 15.38 -19.12
N ARG A 116 -27.72 16.38 -18.22
CA ARG A 116 -27.01 17.65 -18.39
C ARG A 116 -25.71 17.71 -17.58
N GLY A 117 -25.37 16.67 -16.82
CA GLY A 117 -24.14 16.60 -16.03
C GLY A 117 -24.25 17.16 -14.60
N GLU A 118 -25.46 17.40 -14.11
CA GLU A 118 -25.65 17.73 -12.69
C GLU A 118 -25.37 16.49 -11.86
N LEU A 119 -24.53 16.61 -10.82
CA LEU A 119 -24.23 15.49 -9.93
C LEU A 119 -25.44 15.29 -9.02
N LEU A 120 -26.10 14.14 -9.16
CA LEU A 120 -27.31 13.78 -8.42
C LEU A 120 -26.99 13.09 -7.09
N GLY A 121 -25.88 12.36 -7.05
CA GLY A 121 -25.50 11.54 -5.92
C GLY A 121 -24.16 10.84 -6.16
N HIS A 122 -23.54 10.41 -5.06
CA HIS A 122 -22.32 9.63 -5.11
C HIS A 122 -22.22 8.68 -3.91
N LYS A 123 -21.48 7.58 -4.07
CA LYS A 123 -21.19 6.63 -2.99
C LYS A 123 -19.89 5.90 -3.26
N VAL A 124 -19.05 5.75 -2.24
CA VAL A 124 -17.94 4.80 -2.29
C VAL A 124 -18.50 3.38 -2.29
N ILE A 125 -18.13 2.60 -3.30
CA ILE A 125 -18.61 1.22 -3.52
C ILE A 125 -17.49 0.18 -3.39
N GLY A 126 -16.28 0.61 -3.02
CA GLY A 126 -15.16 -0.27 -2.78
C GLY A 126 -13.86 0.49 -2.52
N HIS A 127 -12.91 -0.22 -1.93
CA HIS A 127 -11.55 0.24 -1.65
C HIS A 127 -10.54 -0.72 -2.28
N HIS A 128 -9.38 -0.19 -2.67
CA HIS A 128 -8.22 -0.96 -3.10
C HIS A 128 -6.95 -0.40 -2.47
N GLY A 129 -6.10 -1.28 -1.94
CA GLY A 129 -4.84 -0.92 -1.29
C GLY A 129 -4.20 -2.15 -0.65
N ALA A 130 -3.14 -1.98 0.15
CA ALA A 130 -2.50 -3.15 0.77
C ALA A 130 -3.45 -3.88 1.75
N ALA A 131 -4.28 -3.13 2.48
CA ALA A 131 -5.25 -3.64 3.44
C ALA A 131 -6.66 -3.88 2.84
N TYR A 132 -6.87 -3.59 1.56
CA TYR A 132 -8.19 -3.54 0.95
C TYR A 132 -8.22 -4.12 -0.45
N PHE A 133 -9.30 -4.79 -0.81
CA PHE A 133 -9.58 -5.08 -2.21
C PHE A 133 -11.06 -4.94 -2.52
N SER A 134 -11.37 -4.71 -3.80
CA SER A 134 -12.73 -4.75 -4.30
C SER A 134 -12.82 -5.49 -5.62
N ARG A 135 -13.87 -6.30 -5.76
CA ARG A 135 -14.26 -6.93 -7.04
C ARG A 135 -15.60 -6.36 -7.45
N LEU A 136 -15.57 -5.53 -8.49
CA LEU A 136 -16.72 -4.79 -8.99
C LEU A 136 -17.29 -5.44 -10.25
N GLN A 137 -18.61 -5.60 -10.27
CA GLN A 137 -19.37 -6.11 -11.41
C GLN A 137 -20.56 -5.21 -11.68
N TYR A 138 -20.89 -5.04 -12.95
CA TYR A 138 -22.11 -4.37 -13.41
C TYR A 138 -23.01 -5.39 -14.11
N HIS A 139 -24.26 -5.49 -13.67
CA HIS A 139 -25.28 -6.34 -14.29
C HIS A 139 -26.16 -5.48 -15.18
N GLN A 140 -26.05 -5.67 -16.49
CA GLN A 140 -26.75 -4.84 -17.47
C GLN A 140 -28.27 -5.02 -17.42
N GLU A 141 -28.76 -6.24 -17.15
CA GLU A 141 -30.19 -6.58 -17.19
C GLU A 141 -31.02 -5.77 -16.18
N ASP A 142 -30.51 -5.57 -14.97
CA ASP A 142 -31.21 -4.85 -13.89
C ASP A 142 -30.47 -3.56 -13.46
N SER A 143 -29.46 -3.14 -14.23
CA SER A 143 -28.64 -1.94 -13.98
C SER A 143 -28.08 -1.88 -12.55
N THR A 144 -27.67 -3.03 -12.03
CA THR A 144 -27.16 -3.19 -10.68
C THR A 144 -25.65 -3.23 -10.66
N PHE A 145 -25.03 -2.66 -9.62
CA PHE A 145 -23.62 -2.90 -9.32
C PHE A 145 -23.48 -3.86 -8.14
N ILE A 146 -22.62 -4.84 -8.29
CA ILE A 146 -22.22 -5.75 -7.22
C ILE A 146 -20.77 -5.45 -6.86
N SER A 147 -20.52 -5.30 -5.56
CA SER A 147 -19.18 -5.15 -5.02
C SER A 147 -18.92 -6.20 -3.96
N GLU A 148 -17.85 -6.97 -4.12
CA GLU A 148 -17.25 -7.70 -3.02
C GLU A 148 -16.10 -6.87 -2.47
N GLN A 149 -16.21 -6.49 -1.19
CA GLN A 149 -15.25 -5.63 -0.52
C GLN A 149 -14.53 -6.45 0.55
N GLY A 150 -13.22 -6.60 0.37
CA GLY A 150 -12.34 -7.24 1.34
C GLY A 150 -11.60 -6.20 2.17
N ARG A 151 -11.64 -6.37 3.49
CA ARG A 151 -10.85 -5.59 4.45
C ARG A 151 -10.00 -6.53 5.28
N LEU A 152 -8.72 -6.22 5.42
CA LEU A 152 -7.80 -7.02 6.22
C LEU A 152 -8.28 -7.05 7.68
N ILE A 153 -8.35 -8.23 8.29
CA ILE A 153 -8.84 -8.39 9.67
C ILE A 153 -7.81 -7.88 10.68
N ASP A 154 -6.53 -8.08 10.37
CA ASP A 154 -5.41 -7.67 11.21
C ASP A 154 -4.33 -7.00 10.35
N GLY A 155 -4.22 -5.68 10.47
CA GLY A 155 -3.22 -4.88 9.77
C GLY A 155 -1.78 -5.30 10.02
N SER A 156 -1.49 -5.95 11.16
CA SER A 156 -0.16 -6.46 11.48
C SER A 156 0.32 -7.56 10.53
N LEU A 157 -0.60 -8.19 9.79
CA LEU A 157 -0.25 -9.19 8.78
C LEU A 157 0.50 -8.58 7.58
N LEU A 158 0.30 -7.29 7.29
CA LEU A 158 1.10 -6.56 6.28
C LEU A 158 2.58 -6.50 6.65
N LYS A 159 2.88 -6.64 7.94
CA LYS A 159 4.21 -6.56 8.53
C LYS A 159 4.83 -7.93 8.81
N GLN A 160 4.16 -9.02 8.44
CA GLN A 160 4.57 -10.40 8.73
C GLN A 160 4.67 -11.24 7.44
N PHE A 161 5.50 -12.28 7.44
CA PHE A 161 5.55 -13.28 6.37
C PHE A 161 4.44 -14.34 6.51
N LYS A 162 3.23 -13.90 6.88
CA LYS A 162 2.05 -14.75 7.03
C LYS A 162 1.05 -14.48 5.91
N PRO A 163 0.15 -15.44 5.61
CA PRO A 163 -0.99 -15.16 4.75
C PRO A 163 -1.81 -13.99 5.28
N LEU A 164 -2.30 -13.15 4.36
CA LEU A 164 -3.24 -12.09 4.65
C LEU A 164 -4.64 -12.69 4.79
N VAL A 165 -5.39 -12.25 5.78
CA VAL A 165 -6.76 -12.72 6.03
C VAL A 165 -7.72 -11.54 5.95
N PHE A 166 -8.59 -11.56 4.95
CA PHE A 166 -9.57 -10.51 4.71
C PHE A 166 -10.95 -10.98 5.17
N SER A 167 -11.68 -10.08 5.84
CA SER A 167 -13.12 -10.17 6.00
C SER A 167 -13.75 -9.59 4.75
N VAL A 168 -14.58 -10.38 4.06
CA VAL A 168 -15.18 -10.03 2.78
C VAL A 168 -16.69 -9.94 2.93
N ALA A 169 -17.26 -8.82 2.51
CA ALA A 169 -18.70 -8.60 2.45
C ALA A 169 -19.12 -8.27 1.02
N LYS A 170 -20.34 -8.66 0.66
CA LYS A 170 -20.90 -8.45 -0.67
C LYS A 170 -22.06 -7.49 -0.61
N TYR A 171 -22.05 -6.49 -1.49
CA TYR A 171 -23.04 -5.43 -1.55
C TYR A 171 -23.66 -5.34 -2.92
N LYS A 172 -24.97 -5.09 -2.94
CA LYS A 172 -25.76 -4.71 -4.10
C LYS A 172 -26.04 -3.21 -4.05
N TYR A 173 -25.71 -2.51 -5.12
CA TYR A 173 -26.02 -1.10 -5.32
C TYR A 173 -27.02 -0.94 -6.45
N THR A 174 -28.12 -0.25 -6.17
CA THR A 174 -29.16 0.06 -7.15
C THR A 174 -29.39 1.56 -7.21
N ILE A 175 -29.73 2.08 -8.38
CA ILE A 175 -29.95 3.49 -8.61
C ILE A 175 -31.44 3.71 -8.82
N ASP A 176 -32.04 4.63 -8.05
CA ASP A 176 -33.45 4.96 -8.24
C ASP A 176 -33.65 6.00 -9.36
N GLY A 177 -34.90 6.25 -9.75
CA GLY A 177 -35.23 7.18 -10.83
C GLY A 177 -34.87 8.66 -10.57
N LYS A 178 -34.35 9.00 -9.38
CA LYS A 178 -33.82 10.33 -9.05
C LYS A 178 -32.29 10.36 -9.01
N GLY A 179 -31.63 9.24 -9.31
CA GLY A 179 -30.18 9.09 -9.22
C GLY A 179 -29.68 8.73 -7.82
N ASN A 180 -30.53 8.44 -6.83
CA ASN A 180 -30.01 8.06 -5.51
C ASN A 180 -29.45 6.64 -5.53
N VAL A 181 -28.26 6.46 -4.95
CA VAL A 181 -27.64 5.15 -4.78
C VAL A 181 -28.15 4.50 -3.50
N LYS A 182 -28.83 3.36 -3.63
CA LYS A 182 -29.23 2.49 -2.50
C LYS A 182 -28.26 1.34 -2.38
N GLU A 183 -27.81 1.08 -1.16
CA GLU A 183 -26.91 -0.01 -0.81
C GLU A 183 -27.66 -1.09 -0.02
N LYS A 184 -27.37 -2.35 -0.32
CA LYS A 184 -27.85 -3.50 0.44
C LYS A 184 -26.76 -4.56 0.52
N GLN A 185 -26.35 -4.93 1.73
CA GLN A 185 -25.52 -6.12 1.92
C GLN A 185 -26.31 -7.37 1.53
N ILE A 186 -25.68 -8.27 0.80
CA ILE A 186 -26.25 -9.54 0.34
C ILE A 186 -25.40 -10.70 0.82
N GLY A 187 -26.06 -11.74 1.35
CA GLY A 187 -25.37 -12.90 1.91
C GLY A 187 -24.69 -12.61 3.26
N GLN A 188 -23.92 -13.58 3.72
CA GLN A 188 -23.10 -13.47 4.94
C GLN A 188 -21.68 -13.04 4.58
N THR A 189 -21.01 -12.41 5.54
CA THR A 189 -19.57 -12.13 5.47
C THR A 189 -18.78 -13.44 5.53
N TRP A 190 -17.66 -13.53 4.80
CA TRP A 190 -16.75 -14.67 4.84
C TRP A 190 -15.30 -14.22 4.93
N ASN A 191 -14.38 -15.16 5.18
CA ASN A 191 -12.95 -14.88 5.22
C ASN A 191 -12.26 -15.39 3.95
N GLU A 192 -11.37 -14.57 3.40
CA GLU A 192 -10.46 -14.98 2.33
C GLU A 192 -9.01 -14.91 2.77
N VAL A 193 -8.28 -15.99 2.51
CA VAL A 193 -6.86 -16.09 2.80
C VAL A 193 -6.08 -15.91 1.51
N VAL A 194 -5.28 -14.86 1.45
CA VAL A 194 -4.40 -14.56 0.32
C VAL A 194 -2.96 -14.84 0.76
N ARG A 195 -2.27 -15.72 0.04
CA ARG A 195 -0.82 -15.92 0.27
C ARG A 195 -0.10 -14.62 -0.04
N ALA A 196 0.69 -14.13 0.91
CA ALA A 196 1.50 -12.94 0.65
C ALA A 196 2.47 -13.23 -0.50
N LYS A 197 2.53 -12.34 -1.50
CA LYS A 197 3.31 -12.54 -2.73
C LYS A 197 4.79 -12.83 -2.48
N ASP A 198 5.33 -12.31 -1.37
CA ASP A 198 6.75 -12.38 -1.01
C ASP A 198 7.12 -13.56 -0.08
N THR A 199 6.27 -14.58 0.07
CA THR A 199 6.69 -15.80 0.80
C THR A 199 7.75 -16.63 0.06
N ARG A 200 8.18 -16.18 -1.13
CA ARG A 200 9.33 -16.74 -1.86
C ARG A 200 10.55 -15.83 -1.67
N CYS A 201 11.05 -15.73 -0.45
CA CYS A 201 12.44 -15.30 -0.29
C CYS A 201 13.31 -16.50 -0.65
N GLU A 202 14.17 -16.34 -1.66
CA GLU A 202 15.18 -17.33 -1.97
C GLU A 202 16.11 -17.47 -0.76
N GLU A 203 16.37 -18.72 -0.36
CA GLU A 203 17.40 -19.02 0.63
C GLU A 203 18.75 -18.62 0.03
N LEU A 204 19.54 -17.85 0.79
CA LEU A 204 20.88 -17.49 0.37
C LEU A 204 21.83 -18.67 0.58
N THR A 205 22.69 -18.96 -0.38
CA THR A 205 23.83 -19.85 -0.16
C THR A 205 24.89 -19.17 0.69
N PHE A 206 25.76 -19.94 1.35
CA PHE A 206 26.86 -19.35 2.14
C PHE A 206 27.79 -18.47 1.30
N GLU A 207 28.01 -18.84 0.02
CA GLU A 207 28.78 -18.03 -0.91
C GLU A 207 28.10 -16.68 -1.20
N GLN A 208 26.79 -16.68 -1.46
CA GLN A 208 26.02 -15.46 -1.67
C GLN A 208 26.02 -14.58 -0.42
N PHE A 209 25.89 -15.18 0.77
CA PHE A 209 26.00 -14.50 2.05
C PHE A 209 27.39 -13.86 2.23
N HIS A 210 28.47 -14.63 2.05
CA HIS A 210 29.85 -14.16 2.20
C HIS A 210 30.16 -12.94 1.32
N ARG A 211 29.72 -12.97 0.05
CA ARG A 211 29.95 -11.87 -0.92
C ARG A 211 29.32 -10.53 -0.52
N ARG A 212 28.38 -10.52 0.42
CA ARG A 212 27.77 -9.28 0.94
C ARG A 212 28.71 -8.50 1.88
N PHE A 213 29.71 -9.17 2.45
CA PHE A 213 30.62 -8.60 3.44
C PHE A 213 31.96 -8.22 2.84
N ARG A 214 32.64 -7.26 3.48
CA ARG A 214 34.01 -6.89 3.14
C ARG A 214 35.00 -7.43 4.13
N LYS A 215 36.17 -7.84 3.67
CA LYS A 215 37.24 -8.25 4.59
C LYS A 215 37.76 -7.05 5.36
N TRP A 216 37.81 -7.16 6.68
CA TRP A 216 38.46 -6.19 7.54
C TRP A 216 39.98 -6.34 7.42
N ASN A 217 40.66 -5.27 7.01
CA ASN A 217 42.10 -5.28 6.78
C ASN A 217 42.88 -4.43 7.80
N GLU A 218 42.20 -3.77 8.74
CA GLU A 218 42.84 -2.95 9.75
C GLU A 218 43.41 -3.80 10.89
N LYS A 219 44.50 -3.31 11.50
CA LYS A 219 45.21 -4.02 12.59
C LYS A 219 44.38 -4.17 13.87
N HIS A 220 43.43 -3.27 14.09
CA HIS A 220 42.59 -3.24 15.28
C HIS A 220 41.12 -3.24 14.88
N ILE A 221 40.30 -3.93 15.66
CA ILE A 221 38.84 -3.92 15.50
C ILE A 221 38.28 -2.77 16.34
N ASN A 222 37.38 -1.99 15.76
CA ASN A 222 36.60 -0.96 16.42
C ASN A 222 35.17 -0.95 15.86
N ASP A 223 34.33 -0.02 16.31
CA ASP A 223 32.91 0.04 15.92
C ASP A 223 32.69 0.23 14.41
N SER A 224 33.71 0.70 13.67
CA SER A 224 33.65 0.82 12.21
C SER A 224 33.51 -0.53 11.49
N ILE A 225 33.70 -1.65 12.18
CA ILE A 225 33.48 -3.00 11.65
C ILE A 225 32.00 -3.27 11.29
N PHE A 226 31.07 -2.46 11.83
CA PHE A 226 29.65 -2.48 11.54
C PHE A 226 29.19 -1.44 10.50
N LEU A 227 30.10 -0.58 10.01
CA LEU A 227 29.75 0.47 9.07
C LEU A 227 29.45 -0.10 7.68
N LEU A 228 28.42 0.49 7.07
CA LEU A 228 28.06 0.30 5.67
C LEU A 228 28.95 1.16 4.76
N ASP A 229 29.38 0.63 3.62
CA ASP A 229 30.04 1.44 2.58
C ASP A 229 29.04 2.07 1.58
N GLY A 230 27.75 2.18 1.94
CA GLY A 230 26.69 2.78 1.11
C GLY A 230 26.33 2.04 -0.19
N LYS A 231 27.12 1.06 -0.63
CA LYS A 231 26.89 0.24 -1.84
C LYS A 231 26.37 -1.17 -1.55
N GLN A 232 26.29 -1.56 -0.27
CA GLN A 232 25.83 -2.89 0.12
C GLN A 232 24.30 -2.92 0.16
N GLU A 233 23.73 -3.97 -0.43
CA GLU A 233 22.30 -4.25 -0.28
C GLU A 233 22.04 -4.96 1.05
N GLY A 234 21.00 -4.51 1.74
CA GLY A 234 20.49 -5.19 2.93
C GLY A 234 20.04 -6.61 2.61
N ILE A 235 20.11 -7.47 3.62
CA ILE A 235 19.61 -8.85 3.58
C ILE A 235 18.25 -8.84 4.28
N LEU A 236 17.21 -9.26 3.56
CA LEU A 236 15.86 -9.34 4.12
C LEU A 236 15.74 -10.51 5.11
N SER A 237 14.92 -10.32 6.13
CA SER A 237 14.78 -11.24 7.27
C SER A 237 14.62 -12.73 6.88
N PRO A 238 13.76 -13.12 5.91
CA PRO A 238 13.57 -14.54 5.62
C PRO A 238 14.80 -15.21 5.00
N SER A 239 15.60 -14.47 4.22
CA SER A 239 16.81 -15.00 3.59
C SER A 239 17.95 -15.18 4.59
N ILE A 240 17.97 -14.42 5.70
CA ILE A 240 19.02 -14.57 6.72
C ILE A 240 18.68 -15.62 7.78
N HIS A 241 17.42 -16.07 7.88
CA HIS A 241 17.02 -17.10 8.83
C HIS A 241 17.76 -18.44 8.62
N SER A 242 18.27 -18.72 7.42
CA SER A 242 19.16 -19.87 7.16
C SER A 242 20.51 -19.76 7.89
N PHE A 243 20.92 -18.56 8.30
CA PHE A 243 22.22 -18.26 8.93
C PHE A 243 22.10 -17.77 10.37
N ILE A 244 20.96 -17.21 10.75
CA ILE A 244 20.67 -16.74 12.10
C ILE A 244 19.40 -17.45 12.54
N PRO A 245 19.49 -18.51 13.38
CA PRO A 245 18.32 -19.17 13.92
C PRO A 245 17.44 -18.13 14.61
N ASP A 246 16.15 -18.17 14.26
CA ASP A 246 15.12 -17.16 14.54
C ASP A 246 15.42 -16.29 15.77
N SER A 247 16.02 -15.12 15.54
CA SER A 247 15.96 -14.06 16.53
C SER A 247 14.54 -13.48 16.44
N THR A 248 13.56 -14.18 17.01
CA THR A 248 12.24 -13.63 17.28
C THR A 248 12.39 -12.48 18.25
N ASP A 249 12.90 -11.35 17.78
CA ASP A 249 12.79 -10.10 18.49
C ASP A 249 11.35 -9.66 18.35
N CYS A 250 10.57 -9.96 19.39
CA CYS A 250 9.17 -9.62 19.48
C CYS A 250 8.91 -8.12 19.29
N ARG A 251 9.95 -7.27 19.35
CA ARG A 251 9.84 -5.81 19.25
C ARG A 251 9.87 -5.25 17.84
N CYS A 252 10.22 -6.04 16.82
CA CYS A 252 10.27 -5.56 15.42
C CYS A 252 9.29 -6.31 14.53
N TRP A 253 8.80 -5.60 13.51
CA TRP A 253 7.98 -6.21 12.47
C TRP A 253 8.84 -7.05 11.52
N PRO A 254 8.59 -8.36 11.35
CA PRO A 254 9.49 -9.24 10.58
C PRO A 254 9.79 -8.76 9.16
N ARG A 255 8.81 -8.18 8.46
CA ARG A 255 8.99 -7.65 7.09
C ARG A 255 9.80 -6.37 7.02
N ASP A 256 9.85 -5.62 8.11
CA ASP A 256 10.55 -4.34 8.17
C ASP A 256 11.99 -4.49 8.67
N ILE A 257 12.39 -5.68 9.13
CA ILE A 257 13.77 -5.93 9.57
C ILE A 257 14.67 -6.03 8.34
N VAL A 258 15.70 -5.18 8.32
CA VAL A 258 16.78 -5.24 7.35
C VAL A 258 18.07 -5.60 8.08
N TRP A 259 18.81 -6.56 7.54
CA TRP A 259 20.13 -6.92 8.04
C TRP A 259 21.22 -6.34 7.14
N TRP A 260 22.06 -5.54 7.73
CA TRP A 260 23.09 -4.78 7.04
C TRP A 260 24.44 -5.47 7.20
N PRO A 261 25.03 -5.97 6.11
CA PRO A 261 26.33 -6.62 6.15
C PRO A 261 27.41 -5.57 6.37
N GLY A 262 28.19 -5.71 7.44
CA GLY A 262 29.38 -4.91 7.67
C GLY A 262 30.61 -5.61 7.10
N TYR A 263 31.62 -5.76 7.95
CA TYR A 263 32.85 -6.45 7.61
C TYR A 263 32.88 -7.89 8.12
N TYR A 264 33.85 -8.66 7.62
CA TYR A 264 34.22 -9.95 8.18
C TYR A 264 35.71 -9.99 8.51
N VAL A 265 36.06 -10.75 9.54
CA VAL A 265 37.44 -11.08 9.92
C VAL A 265 37.65 -12.56 9.67
N GLU A 266 38.79 -12.87 9.08
CA GLU A 266 39.20 -14.24 8.81
C GLU A 266 40.40 -14.61 9.67
N THR A 267 40.26 -15.67 10.46
CA THR A 267 41.35 -16.27 11.24
C THR A 267 41.79 -17.57 10.60
N LYS A 268 42.75 -18.28 11.22
CA LYS A 268 43.14 -19.61 10.76
C LYS A 268 41.98 -20.61 10.82
N ASP A 269 41.18 -20.53 11.88
CA ASP A 269 40.23 -21.58 12.23
C ASP A 269 38.77 -21.21 11.92
N SER A 270 38.45 -19.90 11.91
CA SER A 270 37.06 -19.41 11.81
C SER A 270 36.92 -18.12 10.99
N LEU A 271 35.69 -17.88 10.54
CA LEU A 271 35.22 -16.64 9.90
C LEU A 271 34.27 -15.92 10.85
N TYR A 272 34.49 -14.62 11.06
CA TYR A 272 33.68 -13.77 11.93
C TYR A 272 33.00 -12.69 11.08
N TYR A 273 31.68 -12.69 11.01
CA TYR A 273 30.90 -11.71 10.26
C TYR A 273 30.21 -10.74 11.19
N PHE A 274 30.28 -9.45 10.88
CA PHE A 274 29.71 -8.37 11.66
C PHE A 274 28.57 -7.74 10.87
N LEU A 275 27.40 -7.68 11.49
CA LEU A 275 26.15 -7.23 10.86
C LEU A 275 25.34 -6.37 11.80
N THR A 276 24.56 -5.48 11.21
CA THR A 276 23.67 -4.57 11.92
C THR A 276 22.23 -4.95 11.58
N LYS A 277 21.44 -5.30 12.58
CA LYS A 277 20.00 -5.43 12.45
C LYS A 277 19.36 -4.07 12.59
N ASP A 278 18.60 -3.67 11.59
CA ASP A 278 17.86 -2.42 11.54
C ASP A 278 16.39 -2.64 11.85
N CYS A 279 15.92 -1.95 12.89
CA CYS A 279 14.53 -1.91 13.30
C CYS A 279 14.03 -0.46 13.30
N SER A 280 13.88 0.06 12.08
CA SER A 280 13.37 1.41 11.83
C SER A 280 11.89 1.58 12.22
N THR A 281 11.09 0.52 12.18
CA THR A 281 9.66 0.52 12.57
C THR A 281 9.40 -0.54 13.64
N PRO A 282 9.77 -0.27 14.92
CA PRO A 282 9.48 -1.19 16.00
C PRO A 282 7.95 -1.30 16.22
N LYS A 283 7.52 -2.40 16.85
CA LYS A 283 6.13 -2.58 17.29
C LYS A 283 5.75 -1.57 18.37
N GLU A 284 6.73 -1.25 19.23
CA GLU A 284 6.62 -0.31 20.35
C GLU A 284 7.98 0.36 20.60
N GLY A 285 7.97 1.63 20.96
CA GLY A 285 9.16 2.41 21.31
C GLY A 285 9.85 3.06 20.10
N GLU A 286 11.08 3.51 20.32
CA GLU A 286 11.87 4.23 19.32
C GLU A 286 12.64 3.28 18.38
N PRO A 287 12.89 3.70 17.13
CA PRO A 287 13.75 2.98 16.20
C PRO A 287 15.11 2.62 16.81
N PHE A 288 15.67 1.47 16.41
CA PHE A 288 16.95 1.04 16.96
C PHE A 288 17.75 0.15 16.01
N LEU A 289 19.06 0.08 16.27
CA LEU A 289 19.98 -0.86 15.65
C LEU A 289 20.51 -1.86 16.68
N GLU A 290 20.75 -3.09 16.25
CA GLU A 290 21.45 -4.11 17.04
C GLU A 290 22.65 -4.63 16.27
N TYR A 291 23.80 -4.68 16.94
CA TYR A 291 25.04 -5.18 16.36
C TYR A 291 25.24 -6.65 16.69
N PHE A 292 25.53 -7.45 15.68
CA PHE A 292 25.68 -8.90 15.77
C PHE A 292 27.01 -9.36 15.20
N MET A 293 27.56 -10.39 15.83
CA MET A 293 28.69 -11.15 15.32
C MET A 293 28.26 -12.60 15.09
N LEU A 294 28.53 -13.13 13.92
CA LEU A 294 28.32 -14.53 13.57
C LEU A 294 29.66 -15.20 13.35
N VAL A 295 29.86 -16.38 13.93
CA VAL A 295 31.08 -17.17 13.81
C VAL A 295 30.77 -18.40 12.98
N PHE A 296 31.55 -18.62 11.93
CA PHE A 296 31.45 -19.78 11.06
C PHE A 296 32.77 -20.55 11.02
N SER A 297 32.69 -21.86 10.79
CA SER A 297 33.85 -22.65 10.40
C SER A 297 34.32 -22.26 9.00
N LYS A 298 35.51 -22.70 8.59
CA LYS A 298 36.01 -22.49 7.23
C LYS A 298 35.15 -23.14 6.15
N GLU A 299 34.43 -24.20 6.52
CA GLU A 299 33.51 -24.95 5.69
C GLU A 299 32.12 -24.31 5.61
N GLY A 300 31.89 -23.20 6.32
CA GLY A 300 30.64 -22.44 6.28
C GLY A 300 29.56 -22.94 7.24
N ALA A 301 29.90 -23.78 8.23
CA ALA A 301 28.98 -24.16 9.30
C ALA A 301 28.89 -23.05 10.35
N LEU A 302 27.68 -22.62 10.71
CA LEU A 302 27.47 -21.66 11.80
C LEU A 302 27.87 -22.30 13.13
N LEU A 303 28.78 -21.65 13.86
CA LEU A 303 29.29 -22.09 15.16
C LEU A 303 28.67 -21.29 16.31
N GLU A 304 28.55 -19.97 16.14
CA GLU A 304 28.05 -19.07 17.19
C GLU A 304 27.35 -17.86 16.60
N THR A 305 26.29 -17.39 17.29
CA THR A 305 25.64 -16.11 17.04
C THR A 305 25.69 -15.30 18.32
N ARG A 306 26.19 -14.06 18.26
CA ARG A 306 26.31 -13.19 19.42
C ARG A 306 25.79 -11.79 19.13
N LYS A 307 24.84 -11.33 19.95
CA LYS A 307 24.48 -9.91 20.03
C LYS A 307 25.55 -9.16 20.82
N ILE A 308 26.12 -8.13 20.22
CA ILE A 308 27.19 -7.31 20.79
C ILE A 308 26.61 -6.11 21.53
N ASN A 309 25.74 -5.33 20.89
CA ASN A 309 25.17 -4.12 21.47
C ASN A 309 23.80 -3.77 20.85
N LYS A 310 23.10 -2.80 21.46
CA LYS A 310 21.91 -2.13 20.94
C LYS A 310 22.11 -0.61 21.05
N THR A 311 21.75 0.14 20.02
CA THR A 311 21.75 1.61 20.05
C THR A 311 20.45 2.18 19.50
N THR A 312 20.01 3.31 20.07
CA THR A 312 18.95 4.18 19.52
C THR A 312 19.53 5.41 18.81
N ASP A 313 20.83 5.68 18.99
CA ASP A 313 21.56 6.66 18.20
C ASP A 313 21.89 6.04 16.84
N ILE A 314 20.99 6.27 15.87
CA ILE A 314 21.09 5.73 14.51
C ILE A 314 22.09 6.59 13.73
N PRO A 315 23.17 6.02 13.14
CA PRO A 315 24.09 6.80 12.33
C PRO A 315 23.46 7.27 11.01
N ILE A 316 23.87 8.44 10.52
CA ILE A 316 23.46 9.04 9.23
C ILE A 316 23.38 8.06 8.03
N PRO A 317 24.30 7.09 7.81
CA PRO A 317 24.15 6.13 6.72
C PRO A 317 22.87 5.28 6.76
N PHE A 318 22.14 5.27 7.88
CA PHE A 318 20.85 4.58 8.04
C PHE A 318 19.65 5.54 8.03
N HIS A 319 19.86 6.86 8.01
CA HIS A 319 18.79 7.88 8.08
C HIS A 319 18.19 8.27 6.70
N ASN A 320 18.88 7.97 5.60
CA ASN A 320 18.45 8.36 4.25
C ASN A 320 17.71 7.20 3.54
N LYS A 321 16.60 6.74 4.11
CA LYS A 321 15.68 5.82 3.45
C LYS A 321 14.24 6.20 3.66
#